data_AF-A0A378MY32-F1
#
_entry.id   AF-A0A378MY32-F1
#
_cell.length_a   1.000
_cell.length_b   1.000
_cell.length_c   1.000
_cell.angle_alpha   90.00
_cell.angle_beta   90.00
_cell.angle_gamma   90.00
#
_symmetry.space_group_name_H-M   'P 1'
#
loop_
_entity.id
_entity.type
_entity.pdbx_description
1 polymer ?
#
loop_
_entity_poly.entity_id
_entity_poly.type
_entity_poly.pdbx_seq_one_letter_code
_entity_poly.pdbx_strand_id
1 'polypeptide(L)' 'MAKVFFITGIDTDIGKTIATGWYAKKLMQQGASVITQKMIQTGCRGIAEDLLIHRKNTRY' A
#
# COMPACT_ATOMS: atom_id res chain seq x y z
N MET A 1 -4.01 8.75 18.82
CA MET A 1 -2.77 8.02 18.48
C MET A 1 -3.00 7.29 17.17
N ALA A 2 -2.11 7.41 16.18
CA ALA A 2 -2.27 6.72 14.90
C ALA A 2 -1.86 5.24 15.03
N LYS A 3 -2.60 4.32 14.38
CA LYS A 3 -2.22 2.90 14.28
C LYS A 3 -1.31 2.70 13.06
N VAL A 4 -0.21 1.96 13.24
CA VAL A 4 0.74 1.64 12.17
C VAL A 4 0.74 0.14 11.94
N PHE A 5 0.56 -0.29 10.69
CA PHE A 5 0.59 -1.68 10.28
C PHE A 5 1.75 -1.93 9.31
N PHE A 6 2.60 -2.91 9.62
CA PHE A 6 3.65 -3.37 8.71
C PHE A 6 3.13 -4.58 7.91
N ILE A 7 3.09 -4.43 6.58
CA ILE A 7 2.71 -5.52 5.68
C ILE A 7 3.98 -6.19 5.16
N THR A 8 4.16 -7.48 5.51
CA THR A 8 5.33 -8.30 5.15
C THR A 8 4.91 -9.52 4.32
N GLY A 9 5.88 -10.27 3.80
CA GLY A 9 5.67 -11.51 3.07
C GLY A 9 6.97 -12.28 2.89
N ILE A 10 6.86 -13.59 2.71
CA ILE A 10 8.00 -14.52 2.66
C ILE A 10 8.78 -14.46 1.34
N ASP A 11 8.18 -13.87 0.30
CA ASP A 11 8.77 -13.84 -1.04
C ASP A 11 8.51 -12.50 -1.76
N THR A 12 9.23 -12.26 -2.85
CA THR A 12 8.99 -11.19 -3.82
C THR A 12 7.76 -11.53 -4.66
N ASP A 13 7.02 -10.51 -5.13
CA ASP A 13 5.81 -10.66 -5.97
C ASP A 13 4.68 -11.54 -5.44
N ILE A 14 4.75 -11.98 -4.18
CA ILE A 14 3.70 -12.74 -3.47
C ILE A 14 2.41 -11.93 -3.20
N GLY A 15 2.28 -10.72 -3.74
CA GLY A 15 1.06 -9.91 -3.66
C GLY A 15 0.99 -8.90 -2.51
N LYS A 16 2.11 -8.57 -1.84
CA LYS A 16 2.16 -7.58 -0.75
C LYS A 16 1.55 -6.22 -1.13
N THR A 17 1.81 -5.76 -2.36
CA THR A 17 1.28 -4.50 -2.91
C THR A 17 -0.25 -4.51 -3.02
N ILE A 18 -0.81 -5.61 -3.53
CA ILE A 18 -2.27 -5.79 -3.66
C ILE A 18 -2.90 -5.87 -2.26
N ALA A 19 -2.32 -6.65 -1.35
CA ALA A 19 -2.81 -6.78 0.02
C ALA A 19 -2.84 -5.44 0.76
N THR A 20 -1.77 -4.64 0.61
CA THR A 20 -1.68 -3.29 1.21
C THR A 20 -2.77 -2.36 0.67
N GLY A 21 -2.94 -2.29 -0.66
CA GLY A 21 -3.97 -1.47 -1.29
C GLY A 21 -5.40 -1.91 -0.92
N TRP A 22 -5.65 -3.22 -0.88
CA TRP A 22 -6.95 -3.77 -0.48
C TRP A 22 -7.31 -3.46 0.98
N TYR A 23 -6.36 -3.63 1.90
CA TYR A 23 -6.60 -3.37 3.31
C TYR A 23 -6.80 -1.88 3.58
N ALA A 24 -6.00 -1.02 2.94
CA ALA A 24 -6.19 0.43 2.99
C ALA A 24 -7.60 0.83 2.52
N LYS A 25 -8.05 0.31 1.36
CA LYS A 25 -9.40 0.54 0.86
C LYS A 25 -10.48 0.14 1.87
N LYS A 26 -10.34 -1.02 2.52
CA LYS A 26 -11.30 -1.50 3.53
C LYS A 26 -11.36 -0.58 4.75
N LEU A 27 -10.22 -0.14 5.25
CA LEU A 27 -10.17 0.82 6.36
C LEU A 27 -10.78 2.17 5.98
N MET A 28 -10.51 2.67 4.78
CA MET A 28 -11.11 3.91 4.27
C MET A 28 -12.63 3.79 4.13
N GLN A 29 -13.13 2.64 3.66
CA GLN A 29 -14.57 2.36 3.61
C GLN A 29 -15.24 2.35 4.99
N GLN A 30 -14.47 2.12 6.06
CA GLN A 30 -14.92 2.19 7.44
C GLN A 30 -14.77 3.60 8.05
N GLY A 31 -14.42 4.61 7.24
CA GLY A 31 -14.27 6.00 7.67
C GLY A 31 -12.88 6.35 8.22
N ALA A 32 -11.90 5.44 8.14
CA ALA A 32 -10.54 5.74 8.57
C ALA A 32 -9.79 6.62 7.56
N SER A 33 -9.03 7.59 8.04
CA SER A 33 -8.00 8.27 7.25
C SER A 33 -6.76 7.37 7.17
N VAL A 34 -6.34 7.01 5.96
CA VAL A 34 -5.28 6.02 5.72
C VAL A 34 -4.25 6.58 4.75
N ILE A 35 -2.98 6.40 5.11
CA ILE A 35 -1.83 6.57 4.20
C ILE A 35 -1.21 5.19 3.95
N THR A 36 -0.75 4.96 2.72
CA THR A 36 0.09 3.80 2.39
C THR A 36 1.49 4.28 2.05
N GLN A 37 2.51 3.50 2.44
CA GLN A 37 3.92 3.88 2.23
C GLN A 37 4.74 2.67 1.80
N LYS A 38 5.65 2.89 0.86
CA LYS A 38 6.73 1.97 0.48
C LYS A 38 8.04 2.66 0.86
N MET A 39 8.71 2.20 1.92
CA MET A 39 9.88 2.90 2.48
C MET A 39 11.14 2.74 1.63
N ILE A 40 11.31 1.60 0.98
CA ILE A 40 12.46 1.30 0.14
C ILE A 40 11.96 0.79 -1.21
N GLN A 41 12.41 1.43 -2.29
CA GLN A 41 12.19 1.02 -3.67
C GLN A 41 13.51 1.16 -4.42
N THR A 42 13.99 0.06 -5.00
CA THR A 42 15.16 0.04 -5.89
C THR A 42 14.70 0.01 -7.35
N GLY A 43 15.56 0.45 -8.27
CA GLY A 43 15.33 0.33 -9.72
C GLY A 43 14.20 1.18 -10.31
N CYS A 44 13.67 2.17 -9.58
CA CYS A 44 12.60 3.04 -10.07
C CYS A 44 13.14 4.37 -10.62
N ARG A 45 12.67 4.78 -11.80
CA ARG A 45 12.80 6.15 -12.33
C ARG A 45 11.40 6.78 -12.35
N GLY A 46 11.06 7.59 -11.35
CA GLY A 46 9.72 8.22 -11.23
C GLY A 46 8.89 7.67 -10.07
N ILE A 47 7.58 7.51 -10.28
CA ILE A 47 6.67 6.96 -9.25
C ILE A 47 6.75 5.43 -9.27
N ALA A 48 6.96 4.82 -8.11
CA ALA A 48 6.99 3.37 -7.96
C ALA A 48 5.65 2.73 -8.37
N GLU A 49 5.68 1.65 -9.16
CA GLU A 49 4.48 0.95 -9.64
C GLU A 49 3.59 0.48 -8.48
N ASP A 50 4.20 0.07 -7.37
CA ASP A 50 3.50 -0.26 -6.12
C ASP A 50 2.58 0.88 -5.64
N LEU A 51 3.06 2.13 -5.69
CA LEU A 51 2.27 3.29 -5.29
C LEU A 51 1.12 3.58 -6.26
N LEU A 52 1.31 3.32 -7.56
CA LEU A 52 0.23 3.44 -8.53
C LEU A 52 -0.89 2.42 -8.26
N ILE A 53 -0.54 1.19 -7.91
CA ILE A 53 -1.49 0.14 -7.52
C ILE A 53 -2.22 0.52 -6.23
N HIS A 54 -1.53 1.08 -5.24
CA HIS A 54 -2.17 1.56 -4.02
C HIS A 54 -3.23 2.63 -4.32
N ARG A 55 -2.90 3.62 -5.16
CA ARG A 55 -3.81 4.71 -5.57
C ARG A 55 -5.03 4.20 -6.32
N LYS A 56 -4.83 3.32 -7.31
CA LYS A 56 -5.93 2.66 -8.05
C LYS A 56 -6.94 1.99 -7.11
N ASN A 57 -6.45 1.37 -6.04
CA ASN A 57 -7.29 0.68 -5.07
C ASN A 57 -7.97 1.62 -4.05
N THR A 58 -7.37 2.77 -3.75
CA THR A 58 -7.82 3.70 -2.71
C THR A 58 -8.57 4.94 -3.23
N ARG A 59 -8.65 5.14 -4.55
CA ARG A 59 -9.29 6.30 -5.22
C ARG A 59 -8.62 7.66 -4.92
N TYR A 60 -7.30 7.73 -5.07
CA TYR A 60 -6.54 8.99 -5.20
C TYR A 60 -5.99 9.14 -6.61
#